data_AF-A0A7L0JPU1-F1
#
_entry.id   AF-A0A7L0JPU1-F1
#
_cell.length_a   1.000
_cell.length_b   1.000
_cell.length_c   1.000
_cell.angle_alpha   90.00
_cell.angle_beta   90.00
_cell.angle_gamma   90.00
#
_symmetry.space_group_name_H-M   'P 1'
#
loop_
_entity.id
_entity.type
_entity.pdbx_description
1 polymer ?
#
loop_
_entity_poly.entity_id
_entity_poly.type
_entity_poly.pdbx_seq_one_letter_code
_entity_poly.pdbx_strand_id
1 'polypeptide(L)'
;HAADLVKTVASRYDEYINVKDLVDKINRALTAAKKDNDFIYHDRVPDLKDLEPIGKASLVKSTPVAVPLSQKFTDLFEKMVPLQVQQSVSLYNQRKADLVNRLIAQMREATNLANGVLASLNLPAAIEDVSGDTVPQSILNKSKSVIEQGGIQTVDQLIKDLPELLQRNKEILDESLRLLDEEESTDNELRTKFKERWQRTPSNELYKPLRAEGANFHSILSKAVQADGQVRERYQSHRDTIALLCKPEAELNAAIPSANPAKTLQGSEVVNVLRTLLASLDDVKKEREQLENDLKSVNFDMTSKFLAALAQDGVINEEAISVTELDRIYGSYTQKVQDSLKRQEELLKNIQNAHQDFSKMKQSNNESNLREEVLKNLAVANDNFVELAANLKEGTKFYNELTEILLKFQNKCSDIVFARKTERDELLKDLQQSIAREPSAPSIPLPTYQTTPAGGSKPAASSAPTPAPRTMVGAKPQPPARPPPPVISAASSSPSASAPSGTPAAPAPAPAAAPTPAPGASASSTAPSQAQGPPYPTYPGFPGYCQMPMPIGYNPYMYGQYSLPYAPSPVFQNPGQAPYPAPQQPGYPFPQQPYYPQQ
;
A
#
# COMPACT_ATOMS: atom_id res chain seq x y z
N HIS A 1 20.49 -18.81 71.37
CA HIS A 1 20.06 -18.31 70.05
C HIS A 1 18.98 -19.17 69.40
N ALA A 2 19.23 -20.42 68.99
CA ALA A 2 18.19 -21.25 68.33
C ALA A 2 16.91 -21.41 69.19
N ALA A 3 17.04 -21.66 70.49
CA ALA A 3 15.91 -21.71 71.42
C ALA A 3 15.13 -20.39 71.49
N ASP A 4 15.82 -19.25 71.43
CA ASP A 4 15.21 -17.90 71.48
C ASP A 4 14.44 -17.58 70.20
N LEU A 5 15.01 -17.93 69.04
CA LEU A 5 14.36 -17.77 67.74
C LEU A 5 13.06 -18.58 67.68
N VAL A 6 13.11 -19.86 68.04
CA VAL A 6 11.93 -20.73 67.96
C VAL A 6 10.90 -20.35 69.02
N LYS A 7 11.32 -19.92 70.23
CA LYS A 7 10.40 -19.35 71.23
C LYS A 7 9.68 -18.10 70.72
N THR A 8 10.41 -17.20 70.05
CA THR A 8 9.82 -16.01 69.44
C THR A 8 8.78 -16.40 68.40
N VAL A 9 9.11 -17.35 67.52
CA VAL A 9 8.18 -17.88 66.51
C VAL A 9 6.94 -18.49 67.14
N ALA A 10 7.12 -19.33 68.16
CA ALA A 10 6.04 -20.00 68.88
C ALA A 10 5.10 -19.04 69.64
N SER A 11 5.51 -17.79 69.89
CA SER A 11 4.71 -16.80 70.63
C SER A 11 4.07 -15.74 69.75
N ARG A 12 4.60 -15.52 68.54
CA ARG A 12 4.19 -14.43 67.65
C ARG A 12 3.54 -14.93 66.36
N TYR A 13 3.89 -16.14 65.92
CA TYR A 13 3.50 -16.70 64.63
C TYR A 13 2.93 -18.12 64.77
N ASP A 14 2.42 -18.47 65.95
CA ASP A 14 1.81 -19.76 66.26
C ASP A 14 0.58 -20.07 65.39
N GLU A 15 -0.12 -19.04 64.92
CA GLU A 15 -1.22 -19.19 63.95
C GLU A 15 -0.76 -19.67 62.57
N TYR A 16 0.51 -19.45 62.19
CA TYR A 16 1.01 -19.71 60.83
C TYR A 16 1.92 -20.94 60.75
N ILE A 17 2.66 -21.24 61.82
CA ILE A 17 3.68 -22.29 61.84
C ILE A 17 3.67 -23.00 63.19
N ASN A 18 3.63 -24.32 63.16
CA ASN A 18 3.83 -25.15 64.36
C ASN A 18 5.32 -25.54 64.49
N VAL A 19 5.93 -25.16 65.61
CA VAL A 19 7.35 -25.43 65.90
C VAL A 19 7.58 -26.28 67.15
N LYS A 20 6.53 -26.89 67.72
CA LYS A 20 6.60 -27.57 69.02
C LYS A 20 7.67 -28.66 69.09
N ASP A 21 7.70 -29.56 68.10
CA ASP A 21 8.68 -30.65 68.07
C ASP A 21 10.12 -30.14 67.96
N LEU A 22 10.31 -29.04 67.23
CA LEU A 22 11.60 -28.38 67.10
C LEU A 22 12.02 -27.70 68.41
N VAL A 23 11.10 -27.03 69.12
CA VAL A 23 11.33 -26.47 70.46
C VAL A 23 11.79 -27.58 71.42
N ASP A 24 11.06 -28.68 71.48
CA ASP A 24 11.35 -29.79 72.38
C ASP A 24 12.70 -30.45 72.05
N LYS A 25 13.03 -30.59 70.75
CA LYS A 25 14.33 -31.11 70.31
C LYS A 25 15.48 -30.17 70.70
N ILE A 26 15.35 -28.86 70.44
CA ILE A 26 16.37 -27.86 70.78
C ILE A 26 16.59 -27.81 72.29
N ASN A 27 15.52 -27.81 73.09
CA ASN A 27 15.62 -27.74 74.54
C ASN A 27 16.29 -28.99 75.13
N ARG A 28 15.97 -30.18 74.60
CA ARG A 28 16.65 -31.43 75.01
C ARG A 28 18.15 -31.39 74.72
N ALA A 29 18.52 -30.98 73.49
CA ALA A 29 19.93 -30.88 73.10
C ALA A 29 20.68 -29.83 73.93
N LEU A 30 20.08 -28.66 74.18
CA LEU A 30 20.67 -27.60 74.98
C LEU A 30 20.84 -28.02 76.45
N THR A 31 19.85 -28.71 77.03
CA THR A 31 19.92 -29.18 78.43
C THR A 31 21.02 -30.23 78.59
N ALA A 32 21.14 -31.18 77.65
CA ALA A 32 22.22 -32.16 77.65
C ALA A 32 23.60 -31.49 77.53
N ALA A 33 23.76 -30.59 76.54
CA ALA A 33 25.03 -29.89 76.31
C ALA A 33 25.45 -29.01 77.49
N LYS A 34 24.51 -28.31 78.13
CA LYS A 34 24.80 -27.51 79.34
C LYS A 34 25.22 -28.38 80.51
N LYS A 35 24.55 -29.51 80.74
CA LYS A 35 24.94 -30.45 81.80
C LYS A 35 26.38 -30.92 81.59
N ASP A 36 26.72 -31.40 80.41
CA ASP A 36 28.09 -31.87 80.16
C ASP A 36 29.11 -30.73 80.27
N ASN A 37 28.77 -29.52 79.83
CA ASN A 37 29.65 -28.36 79.96
C ASN A 37 29.85 -27.92 81.42
N ASP A 38 28.79 -27.88 82.24
CA ASP A 38 28.84 -27.42 83.64
C ASP A 38 29.55 -28.40 84.57
N PHE A 39 29.53 -29.71 84.25
CA PHE A 39 30.15 -30.75 85.08
C PHE A 39 31.51 -31.24 84.57
N ILE A 40 31.78 -31.18 83.27
CA ILE A 40 32.97 -31.81 82.66
C ILE A 40 33.85 -30.75 81.98
N TYR A 41 33.35 -30.08 80.94
CA TYR A 41 34.21 -29.33 80.02
C TYR A 41 34.56 -27.91 80.47
N HIS A 42 33.66 -27.24 81.20
CA HIS A 42 33.77 -25.85 81.63
C HIS A 42 34.13 -24.88 80.48
N ASP A 43 33.69 -25.19 79.26
CA ASP A 43 34.02 -24.40 78.08
C ASP A 43 33.26 -23.07 78.11
N ARG A 44 33.93 -21.99 77.70
CA ARG A 44 33.34 -20.65 77.70
C ARG A 44 32.39 -20.54 76.53
N VAL A 45 31.11 -20.31 76.81
CA VAL A 45 30.11 -20.03 75.76
C VAL A 45 30.46 -18.69 75.10
N PRO A 46 30.80 -18.67 73.80
CA PRO A 46 31.15 -17.45 73.08
C PRO A 46 29.93 -16.57 72.83
N ASP A 47 30.15 -15.26 72.63
CA ASP A 47 29.11 -14.34 72.20
C ASP A 47 28.76 -14.59 70.72
N LEU A 48 27.50 -14.37 70.33
CA LEU A 48 27.03 -14.66 68.96
C LEU A 48 27.78 -13.90 67.86
N LYS A 49 28.30 -12.71 68.17
CA LYS A 49 29.07 -11.88 67.24
C LYS A 49 30.47 -12.43 66.94
N ASP A 50 30.98 -13.30 67.82
CA ASP A 50 32.31 -13.89 67.72
C ASP A 50 32.27 -15.25 66.99
N LEU A 51 31.08 -15.72 66.58
CA LEU A 51 30.88 -16.95 65.81
C LEU A 51 31.04 -16.70 64.31
N GLU A 52 31.64 -17.66 63.60
CA GLU A 52 31.72 -17.62 62.13
C GLU A 52 30.33 -17.72 61.46
N PRO A 53 30.08 -16.98 60.37
CA PRO A 53 28.82 -17.08 59.63
C PRO A 53 28.58 -18.48 59.06
N ILE A 54 27.34 -18.98 59.18
CA ILE A 54 26.94 -20.25 58.58
C ILE A 54 26.90 -20.09 57.05
N GLY A 55 27.55 -20.99 56.32
CA GLY A 55 27.53 -21.04 54.85
C GLY A 55 26.11 -21.23 54.28
N LYS A 56 25.92 -20.81 53.02
CA LYS A 56 24.64 -20.94 52.30
C LYS A 56 24.84 -21.72 51.00
N ALA A 57 23.93 -22.64 50.69
CA ALA A 57 23.89 -23.36 49.42
C ALA A 57 22.49 -23.24 48.80
N SER A 58 22.41 -22.70 47.57
CA SER A 58 21.13 -22.61 46.84
C SER A 58 20.88 -23.89 46.05
N LEU A 59 19.80 -24.60 46.39
CA LEU A 59 19.36 -25.81 45.69
C LEU A 59 18.30 -25.52 44.61
N VAL A 60 17.92 -24.26 44.43
CA VAL A 60 16.89 -23.84 43.47
C VAL A 60 17.46 -22.87 42.44
N LYS A 61 16.91 -22.94 41.23
CA LYS A 61 17.12 -21.97 40.15
C LYS A 61 15.76 -21.55 39.61
N SER A 62 15.63 -20.30 39.21
CA SER A 62 14.44 -19.82 38.50
C SER A 62 14.34 -20.51 37.14
N THR A 63 13.19 -21.10 36.85
CA THR A 63 12.92 -21.72 35.54
C THR A 63 12.81 -20.64 34.47
N PRO A 64 13.61 -20.67 33.39
CA PRO A 64 13.46 -19.74 32.28
C PRO A 64 12.09 -19.90 31.61
N VAL A 65 11.43 -18.77 31.31
CA VAL A 65 10.18 -18.77 30.56
C VAL A 65 10.52 -18.90 29.07
N ALA A 66 10.29 -20.07 28.51
CA ALA A 66 10.33 -20.32 27.07
C ALA A 66 8.91 -20.56 26.58
N VAL A 67 8.49 -19.82 25.56
CA VAL A 67 7.21 -20.07 24.89
C VAL A 67 7.37 -21.25 23.90
N PRO A 68 6.37 -22.13 23.79
CA PRO A 68 5.12 -22.15 24.55
C PRO A 68 5.26 -22.78 25.95
N LEU A 69 4.50 -22.24 26.91
CA LEU A 69 4.42 -22.79 28.29
C LEU A 69 3.49 -24.01 28.40
N SER A 70 2.57 -24.20 27.45
CA SER A 70 1.61 -25.31 27.47
C SER A 70 2.12 -26.51 26.68
N GLN A 71 1.82 -27.73 27.16
CA GLN A 71 2.38 -28.97 26.62
C GLN A 71 1.94 -29.32 25.19
N LYS A 72 0.81 -28.78 24.73
CA LYS A 72 0.22 -29.03 23.41
C LYS A 72 -0.24 -27.71 22.79
N PHE A 73 0.64 -26.72 22.82
CA PHE A 73 0.35 -25.44 22.20
C PHE A 73 0.11 -25.61 20.70
N THR A 74 -0.87 -24.89 20.19
CA THR A 74 -1.15 -24.77 18.76
C THR A 74 -1.41 -23.30 18.51
N ASP A 75 -0.63 -22.71 17.61
CA ASP A 75 -0.84 -21.33 17.22
C ASP A 75 -2.01 -21.26 16.23
N LEU A 76 -3.09 -20.58 16.63
CA LEU A 76 -4.25 -20.35 15.77
C LEU A 76 -3.89 -19.52 14.53
N PHE A 77 -2.79 -18.75 14.60
CA PHE A 77 -2.32 -17.84 13.56
C PHE A 77 -1.03 -18.33 12.89
N GLU A 78 -0.69 -19.61 12.98
CA GLU A 78 0.53 -20.17 12.36
C GLU A 78 0.64 -19.84 10.86
N LYS A 79 -0.51 -19.76 10.16
CA LYS A 79 -0.59 -19.42 8.73
C LYS A 79 -0.61 -17.92 8.44
N MET A 80 -0.70 -17.07 9.47
CA MET A 80 -0.71 -15.63 9.31
C MET A 80 0.70 -15.16 9.02
N VAL A 81 0.89 -14.55 7.85
CA VAL A 81 2.18 -14.00 7.45
C VAL A 81 2.53 -12.81 8.37
N PRO A 82 3.74 -12.76 8.97
CA PRO A 82 4.16 -11.65 9.82
C PRO A 82 4.05 -10.30 9.11
N LEU A 83 3.62 -9.26 9.85
CA LEU A 83 3.44 -7.92 9.29
C LEU A 83 4.72 -7.36 8.65
N GLN A 84 5.87 -7.63 9.26
CA GLN A 84 7.18 -7.21 8.76
C GLN A 84 7.47 -7.81 7.37
N VAL A 85 7.06 -9.06 7.13
CA VAL A 85 7.18 -9.70 5.82
C VAL A 85 6.25 -9.03 4.82
N GLN A 86 4.98 -8.77 5.19
CA GLN A 86 4.02 -8.10 4.31
C GLN A 86 4.50 -6.70 3.88
N GLN A 87 5.00 -5.91 4.84
CA GLN A 87 5.58 -4.60 4.57
C GLN A 87 6.80 -4.69 3.64
N SER A 88 7.69 -5.67 3.90
CA SER A 88 8.88 -5.88 3.08
C SER A 88 8.54 -6.29 1.65
N VAL A 89 7.54 -7.16 1.46
CA VAL A 89 7.03 -7.54 0.13
C VAL A 89 6.44 -6.32 -0.60
N SER A 90 5.69 -5.46 0.10
CA SER A 90 5.15 -4.23 -0.50
C SER A 90 6.25 -3.28 -0.98
N LEU A 91 7.28 -3.07 -0.17
CA LEU A 91 8.42 -2.22 -0.53
C LEU A 91 9.23 -2.80 -1.69
N TYR A 92 9.48 -4.11 -1.66
CA TYR A 92 10.12 -4.82 -2.77
C TYR A 92 9.33 -4.65 -4.09
N ASN A 93 8.01 -4.80 -4.04
CA ASN A 93 7.16 -4.63 -5.23
C ASN A 93 7.21 -3.21 -5.77
N GLN A 94 7.30 -2.20 -4.91
CA GLN A 94 7.52 -0.82 -5.33
C GLN A 94 8.88 -0.64 -6.02
N ARG A 95 9.97 -1.12 -5.43
CA ARG A 95 11.31 -1.05 -6.03
C ARG A 95 11.39 -1.81 -7.36
N LYS A 96 10.75 -2.98 -7.45
CA LYS A 96 10.60 -3.75 -8.69
C LYS A 96 9.88 -2.92 -9.76
N ALA A 97 8.74 -2.32 -9.40
CA ALA A 97 7.96 -1.51 -10.32
C ALA A 97 8.78 -0.30 -10.82
N ASP A 98 9.46 0.41 -9.93
CA ASP A 98 10.31 1.55 -10.28
C ASP A 98 11.45 1.14 -11.24
N LEU A 99 12.11 0.00 -10.98
CA LEU A 99 13.17 -0.51 -11.86
C LEU A 99 12.63 -0.88 -13.24
N VAL A 100 11.57 -1.70 -13.30
CA VAL A 100 10.98 -2.17 -14.56
C VAL A 100 10.43 -0.99 -15.37
N ASN A 101 9.67 -0.09 -14.75
CA ASN A 101 9.09 1.08 -15.43
C ASN A 101 10.18 2.02 -15.95
N ARG A 102 11.25 2.25 -15.19
CA ARG A 102 12.39 3.06 -15.64
C ARG A 102 13.07 2.48 -16.88
N LEU A 103 13.33 1.17 -16.90
CA LEU A 103 13.95 0.51 -18.05
C LEU A 103 13.06 0.56 -19.29
N ILE A 104 11.76 0.31 -19.12
CA ILE A 104 10.78 0.41 -20.21
C ILE A 104 10.70 1.84 -20.75
N ALA A 105 10.62 2.84 -19.86
CA ALA A 105 10.58 4.25 -20.26
C ALA A 105 11.82 4.64 -21.08
N GLN A 106 13.02 4.25 -20.63
CA GLN A 106 14.28 4.50 -21.36
C GLN A 106 14.27 3.88 -22.76
N MET A 107 13.81 2.63 -22.91
CA MET A 107 13.73 1.98 -24.22
C MET A 107 12.74 2.67 -25.15
N ARG A 108 11.56 3.04 -24.64
CA ARG A 108 10.51 3.73 -25.42
C ARG A 108 10.97 5.12 -25.86
N GLU A 109 11.56 5.89 -24.96
CA GLU A 109 12.10 7.23 -25.26
C GLU A 109 13.19 7.15 -26.33
N ALA A 110 14.13 6.20 -26.19
CA ALA A 110 15.19 6.01 -27.17
C ALA A 110 14.64 5.59 -28.54
N THR A 111 13.62 4.72 -28.59
CA THR A 111 12.97 4.32 -29.84
C THR A 111 12.25 5.51 -30.50
N ASN A 112 11.56 6.34 -29.71
CA ASN A 112 10.90 7.55 -30.20
C ASN A 112 11.91 8.57 -30.75
N LEU A 113 13.03 8.78 -30.05
CA LEU A 113 14.13 9.61 -30.53
C LEU A 113 14.66 9.11 -31.87
N ALA A 114 14.92 7.80 -31.99
CA ALA A 114 15.42 7.21 -33.24
C ALA A 114 14.44 7.42 -34.40
N ASN A 115 13.13 7.19 -34.17
CA ASN A 115 12.10 7.44 -35.17
C ASN A 115 12.05 8.92 -35.59
N GLY A 116 12.10 9.85 -34.62
CA GLY A 116 12.14 11.28 -34.89
C GLY A 116 13.35 11.72 -35.71
N VAL A 117 14.54 11.18 -35.41
CA VAL A 117 15.75 11.42 -36.21
C VAL A 117 15.58 10.88 -37.63
N LEU A 118 15.15 9.64 -37.80
CA LEU A 118 14.93 9.04 -39.13
C LEU A 118 13.92 9.83 -39.96
N ALA A 119 12.81 10.25 -39.35
CA ALA A 119 11.80 11.07 -40.00
C ALA A 119 12.36 12.43 -40.43
N SER A 120 13.17 13.10 -39.59
CA SER A 120 13.79 14.38 -39.93
C SER A 120 14.75 14.30 -41.14
N LEU A 121 15.36 13.14 -41.35
CA LEU A 121 16.28 12.84 -42.45
C LEU A 121 15.59 12.20 -43.67
N ASN A 122 14.26 12.04 -43.62
CA ASN A 122 13.47 11.30 -44.62
C ASN A 122 13.96 9.86 -44.86
N LEU A 123 14.51 9.18 -43.84
CA LEU A 123 14.98 7.80 -43.94
C LEU A 123 13.94 6.83 -43.36
N PRO A 124 13.77 5.62 -43.94
CA PRO A 124 14.46 5.07 -45.12
C PRO A 124 13.89 5.53 -46.48
N ALA A 125 12.83 6.33 -46.52
CA ALA A 125 12.13 6.71 -47.74
C ALA A 125 13.05 7.32 -48.82
N ALA A 126 14.02 8.16 -48.43
CA ALA A 126 14.94 8.85 -49.33
C ALA A 126 15.88 7.91 -50.09
N ILE A 127 16.23 6.75 -49.53
CA ILE A 127 17.09 5.77 -50.22
C ILE A 127 16.28 4.76 -51.06
N GLU A 128 14.97 4.72 -50.87
CA GLU A 128 14.02 3.90 -51.64
C GLU A 128 13.40 4.69 -52.80
N ASP A 129 13.36 6.02 -52.71
CA ASP A 129 12.81 6.95 -53.70
C ASP A 129 13.70 7.13 -54.93
N VAL A 130 13.95 6.02 -55.63
CA VAL A 130 14.87 5.95 -56.76
C VAL A 130 14.24 6.47 -58.07
N SER A 131 12.93 6.28 -58.21
CA SER A 131 12.14 6.64 -59.40
C SER A 131 11.54 8.06 -59.32
N GLY A 132 11.24 8.56 -58.13
CA GLY A 132 10.62 9.87 -57.91
C GLY A 132 9.13 9.96 -58.29
N ASP A 133 8.55 8.88 -58.83
CA ASP A 133 7.16 8.81 -59.32
C ASP A 133 6.28 7.79 -58.58
N THR A 134 6.88 6.95 -57.72
CA THR A 134 6.18 5.88 -56.98
C THR A 134 6.33 6.08 -55.48
N VAL A 135 5.37 5.60 -54.68
CA VAL A 135 5.47 5.62 -53.22
C VAL A 135 6.65 4.75 -52.75
N PRO A 136 7.55 5.26 -51.88
CA PRO A 136 8.59 4.43 -51.28
C PRO A 136 8.04 3.22 -50.52
N GLN A 137 8.71 2.08 -50.62
CA GLN A 137 8.21 0.81 -50.07
C GLN A 137 7.98 0.87 -48.56
N SER A 138 8.84 1.58 -47.81
CA SER A 138 8.71 1.80 -46.38
C SER A 138 7.42 2.56 -46.02
N ILE A 139 7.09 3.62 -46.76
CA ILE A 139 5.85 4.37 -46.58
C ILE A 139 4.64 3.52 -46.94
N LEU A 140 4.74 2.72 -48.01
CA LEU A 140 3.67 1.79 -48.39
C LEU A 140 3.45 0.71 -47.31
N ASN A 141 4.51 0.16 -46.73
CA ASN A 141 4.42 -0.80 -45.62
C ASN A 141 3.80 -0.15 -44.37
N LYS A 142 4.20 1.08 -44.03
CA LYS A 142 3.61 1.87 -42.95
C LYS A 142 2.12 2.13 -43.19
N SER A 143 1.74 2.53 -44.40
CA SER A 143 0.34 2.72 -44.82
C SER A 143 -0.48 1.44 -44.65
N LYS A 144 0.01 0.31 -45.17
CA LYS A 144 -0.64 -1.00 -45.02
C LYS A 144 -0.83 -1.38 -43.55
N SER A 145 0.20 -1.18 -42.72
CA SER A 145 0.10 -1.45 -41.28
C SER A 145 -0.95 -0.59 -40.58
N VAL A 146 -1.04 0.70 -40.92
CA VAL A 146 -2.07 1.62 -40.37
C VAL A 146 -3.47 1.17 -40.80
N ILE A 147 -3.65 0.80 -42.07
CA ILE A 147 -4.94 0.32 -42.60
C ILE A 147 -5.34 -1.02 -41.93
N GLU A 148 -4.40 -1.95 -41.76
CA GLU A 148 -4.62 -3.24 -41.09
C GLU A 148 -5.02 -3.06 -39.61
N GLN A 149 -4.47 -2.02 -38.95
CA GLN A 149 -4.84 -1.65 -37.59
C GLN A 149 -6.20 -0.91 -37.49
N GLY A 150 -6.96 -0.84 -38.58
CA GLY A 150 -8.29 -0.22 -38.65
C GLY A 150 -8.30 1.24 -39.09
N GLY A 151 -7.14 1.79 -39.47
CA GLY A 151 -6.99 3.12 -40.04
C GLY A 151 -7.38 4.25 -39.09
N ILE A 152 -7.65 5.42 -39.67
CA ILE A 152 -8.05 6.61 -38.92
C ILE A 152 -9.35 6.39 -38.11
N GLN A 153 -10.23 5.49 -38.57
CA GLN A 153 -11.51 5.20 -37.93
C GLN A 153 -11.34 4.66 -36.50
N THR A 154 -10.32 3.83 -36.26
CA THR A 154 -10.03 3.31 -34.92
C THR A 154 -9.67 4.43 -33.95
N VAL A 155 -8.87 5.40 -34.41
CA VAL A 155 -8.47 6.56 -33.58
C VAL A 155 -9.64 7.52 -33.38
N ASP A 156 -10.42 7.80 -34.43
CA ASP A 156 -11.67 8.59 -34.34
C ASP A 156 -12.63 7.99 -33.30
N GLN A 157 -12.83 6.67 -33.33
CA GLN A 157 -13.71 5.95 -32.40
C GLN A 157 -13.20 6.04 -30.96
N LEU A 158 -11.92 5.75 -30.72
CA LEU A 158 -11.33 5.82 -29.37
C LEU A 158 -11.39 7.25 -28.78
N ILE A 159 -11.13 8.28 -29.58
CA ILE A 159 -11.26 9.69 -29.18
C ILE A 159 -12.71 10.03 -28.82
N LYS A 160 -13.69 9.45 -29.53
CA LYS A 160 -15.11 9.66 -29.28
C LYS A 160 -15.58 8.96 -28.00
N ASP A 161 -15.07 7.77 -27.70
CA ASP A 161 -15.50 6.96 -26.56
C ASP A 161 -14.89 7.44 -25.22
N LEU A 162 -13.69 8.05 -25.24
CA LEU A 162 -13.00 8.54 -24.04
C LEU A 162 -13.86 9.48 -23.16
N PRO A 163 -14.50 10.53 -23.72
CA PRO A 163 -15.41 11.38 -22.94
C PRO A 163 -16.57 10.62 -22.27
N GLU A 164 -17.11 9.59 -22.92
CA GLU A 164 -18.20 8.78 -22.36
C GLU A 164 -17.72 7.96 -21.17
N LEU A 165 -16.52 7.35 -21.28
CA LEU A 165 -15.89 6.62 -20.19
C LEU A 165 -15.54 7.53 -19.00
N LEU A 166 -15.02 8.72 -19.27
CA LEU A 166 -14.75 9.73 -18.25
C LEU A 166 -16.05 10.14 -17.54
N GLN A 167 -17.11 10.43 -18.31
CA GLN A 167 -18.40 10.85 -17.77
C GLN A 167 -19.00 9.78 -16.88
N ARG A 168 -18.97 8.51 -17.29
CA ARG A 168 -19.41 7.37 -16.47
C ARG A 168 -18.69 7.33 -15.13
N ASN A 169 -17.36 7.49 -15.13
CA ASN A 169 -16.58 7.47 -13.90
C ASN A 169 -16.93 8.65 -12.98
N LYS A 170 -17.12 9.85 -13.53
CA LYS A 170 -17.57 11.03 -12.77
C LYS A 170 -18.93 10.79 -12.12
N GLU A 171 -19.90 10.29 -12.88
CA GLU A 171 -21.25 10.01 -12.37
C GLU A 171 -21.25 9.02 -11.20
N ILE A 172 -20.44 7.95 -11.28
CA ILE A 172 -20.31 6.98 -10.18
C ILE A 172 -19.73 7.66 -8.93
N LEU A 173 -18.68 8.47 -9.09
CA LEU A 173 -18.05 9.18 -7.97
C LEU A 173 -18.98 10.21 -7.34
N ASP A 174 -19.62 11.04 -8.17
CA ASP A 174 -20.53 12.10 -7.71
C ASP A 174 -21.74 11.51 -7.00
N GLU A 175 -22.32 10.41 -7.52
CA GLU A 175 -23.41 9.71 -6.85
C GLU A 175 -22.96 9.11 -5.51
N SER A 176 -21.75 8.54 -5.45
CA SER A 176 -21.19 7.99 -4.20
C SER A 176 -21.07 9.06 -3.12
N LEU A 177 -20.60 10.25 -3.47
CA LEU A 177 -20.47 11.39 -2.55
C LEU A 177 -21.84 11.97 -2.17
N ARG A 178 -22.76 12.05 -3.13
CA ARG A 178 -24.15 12.49 -2.90
C ARG A 178 -24.85 11.64 -1.84
N LEU A 179 -24.66 10.31 -1.86
CA LEU A 179 -25.22 9.40 -0.84
C LEU A 179 -24.75 9.75 0.58
N LEU A 180 -23.47 10.13 0.73
CA LEU A 180 -22.91 10.56 2.02
C LEU A 180 -23.50 11.90 2.46
N ASP A 181 -23.62 12.85 1.54
CA ASP A 181 -24.14 14.18 1.82
C ASP A 181 -25.62 14.17 2.22
N GLU A 182 -26.45 13.35 1.57
CA GLU A 182 -27.86 13.18 1.93
C GLU A 182 -28.08 12.59 3.32
N GLU A 183 -27.31 11.55 3.67
CA GLU A 183 -27.39 10.94 4.99
C GLU A 183 -26.92 11.94 6.05
N GLU A 184 -25.80 12.63 5.81
CA GLU A 184 -25.28 13.62 6.74
C GLU A 184 -26.25 14.78 6.96
N SER A 185 -26.88 15.29 5.90
CA SER A 185 -27.91 16.33 6.02
C SER A 185 -29.03 15.87 6.95
N THR A 186 -29.50 14.63 6.77
CA THR A 186 -30.54 14.04 7.62
C THR A 186 -30.06 13.87 9.07
N ASP A 187 -28.83 13.42 9.28
CA ASP A 187 -28.22 13.27 10.61
C ASP A 187 -28.13 14.62 11.34
N ASN A 188 -27.71 15.68 10.63
CA ASN A 188 -27.60 17.04 11.16
C ASN A 188 -28.97 17.63 11.53
N GLU A 189 -29.99 17.39 10.70
CA GLU A 189 -31.36 17.79 11.02
C GLU A 189 -31.89 17.09 12.27
N LEU A 190 -31.71 15.77 12.38
CA LEU A 190 -32.18 14.99 13.53
C LEU A 190 -31.44 15.37 14.81
N ARG A 191 -30.13 15.62 14.72
CA ARG A 191 -29.34 16.16 15.84
C ARG A 191 -29.84 17.53 16.27
N THR A 192 -30.22 18.40 15.34
CA THR A 192 -30.78 19.72 15.67
C THR A 192 -32.14 19.60 16.35
N LYS A 193 -33.01 18.72 15.84
CA LYS A 193 -34.37 18.49 16.37
C LYS A 193 -34.37 17.84 17.76
N PHE A 194 -33.52 16.83 17.97
CA PHE A 194 -33.55 15.98 19.16
C PHE A 194 -32.39 16.22 20.14
N LYS A 195 -31.39 17.03 19.77
CA LYS A 195 -30.26 17.49 20.62
C LYS A 195 -29.65 16.34 21.42
N GLU A 196 -29.76 16.41 22.75
CA GLU A 196 -29.22 15.43 23.70
C GLU A 196 -29.86 14.05 23.58
N ARG A 197 -30.98 13.89 22.89
CA ARG A 197 -31.60 12.58 22.66
C ARG A 197 -31.12 11.90 21.36
N TRP A 198 -30.27 12.56 20.57
CA TRP A 198 -29.65 12.02 19.35
C TRP A 198 -28.14 11.84 19.54
N GLN A 199 -27.77 10.85 20.35
CA GLN A 199 -26.38 10.59 20.74
C GLN A 199 -25.77 9.47 19.90
N ARG A 200 -25.35 9.81 18.67
CA ARG A 200 -24.52 8.95 17.83
C ARG A 200 -23.38 9.76 17.21
N THR A 201 -22.30 9.07 16.82
CA THR A 201 -21.17 9.71 16.13
C THR A 201 -21.68 10.53 14.95
N PRO A 202 -21.32 11.82 14.85
CA PRO A 202 -21.68 12.66 13.71
C PRO A 202 -21.26 12.05 12.38
N SER A 203 -22.15 12.09 11.40
CA SER A 203 -21.85 11.55 10.07
C SER A 203 -20.64 12.24 9.41
N ASN A 204 -20.43 13.54 9.69
CA ASN A 204 -19.27 14.26 9.17
C ASN A 204 -17.92 13.65 9.62
N GLU A 205 -17.79 13.22 10.88
CA GLU A 205 -16.61 12.57 11.44
C GLU A 205 -16.44 11.16 10.88
N LEU A 206 -17.54 10.40 10.80
CA LEU A 206 -17.54 9.03 10.27
C LEU A 206 -17.15 8.99 8.79
N TYR A 207 -17.57 9.99 8.00
CA TYR A 207 -17.36 10.03 6.56
C TYR A 207 -16.04 10.68 6.14
N LYS A 208 -15.24 11.23 7.07
CA LYS A 208 -13.93 11.86 6.75
C LYS A 208 -13.03 10.97 5.88
N PRO A 209 -12.82 9.67 6.19
CA PRO A 209 -11.94 8.82 5.38
C PRO A 209 -12.49 8.59 3.97
N LEU A 210 -13.81 8.42 3.83
CA LEU A 210 -14.46 8.22 2.52
C LEU A 210 -14.38 9.49 1.67
N ARG A 211 -14.57 10.66 2.27
CA ARG A 211 -14.42 11.94 1.55
C ARG A 211 -12.99 12.21 1.13
N ALA A 212 -12.00 11.82 1.93
CA ALA A 212 -10.59 11.88 1.53
C ALA A 212 -10.29 10.95 0.34
N GLU A 213 -10.82 9.73 0.35
CA GLU A 213 -10.74 8.80 -0.77
C GLU A 213 -11.42 9.37 -2.04
N GLY A 214 -12.61 9.95 -1.90
CA GLY A 214 -13.31 10.65 -2.99
C GLY A 214 -12.54 11.84 -3.57
N ALA A 215 -11.92 12.66 -2.72
CA ALA A 215 -11.07 13.78 -3.15
C ALA A 215 -9.84 13.29 -3.95
N ASN A 216 -9.25 12.16 -3.55
CA ASN A 216 -8.17 11.54 -4.30
C ASN A 216 -8.64 11.08 -5.70
N PHE A 217 -9.80 10.42 -5.81
CA PHE A 217 -10.36 10.05 -7.10
C PHE A 217 -10.68 11.25 -7.99
N HIS A 218 -11.20 12.34 -7.41
CA HIS A 218 -11.43 13.58 -8.15
C HIS A 218 -10.13 14.17 -8.70
N SER A 219 -9.04 14.16 -7.91
CA SER A 219 -7.72 14.59 -8.37
C SER A 219 -7.20 13.74 -9.53
N ILE A 220 -7.39 12.42 -9.46
CA ILE A 220 -7.01 11.47 -10.53
C ILE A 220 -7.80 11.76 -11.82
N LEU A 221 -9.12 11.94 -11.73
CA LEU A 221 -9.96 12.29 -12.87
C LEU A 221 -9.56 13.65 -13.48
N SER A 222 -9.22 14.64 -12.66
CA SER A 222 -8.75 15.94 -13.13
C SER A 222 -7.44 15.84 -13.94
N LYS A 223 -6.50 15.02 -13.48
CA LYS A 223 -5.26 14.74 -14.23
C LYS A 223 -5.54 13.99 -15.54
N ALA A 224 -6.45 13.03 -15.52
CA ALA A 224 -6.85 12.29 -16.72
C ALA A 224 -7.47 13.23 -17.78
N VAL A 225 -8.30 14.20 -17.38
CA VAL A 225 -8.85 15.23 -18.28
C VAL A 225 -7.74 16.06 -18.96
N GLN A 226 -6.69 16.42 -18.22
CA GLN A 226 -5.56 17.16 -18.80
C GLN A 226 -4.80 16.32 -19.83
N ALA A 227 -4.56 15.03 -19.53
CA ALA A 227 -3.91 14.10 -20.45
C ALA A 227 -4.75 13.88 -21.72
N ASP A 228 -6.06 13.68 -21.59
CA ASP A 228 -6.98 13.54 -22.72
C ASP A 228 -6.98 14.79 -23.62
N GLY A 229 -6.88 15.97 -23.01
CA GLY A 229 -6.73 17.24 -23.73
C GLY A 229 -5.51 17.27 -24.63
N GLN A 230 -4.35 16.84 -24.11
CA GLN A 230 -3.09 16.78 -24.85
C GLN A 230 -3.13 15.76 -26.00
N VAL A 231 -3.71 14.57 -25.75
CA VAL A 231 -3.90 13.54 -26.78
C VAL A 231 -4.80 14.06 -27.90
N ARG A 232 -5.90 14.74 -27.53
CA ARG A 232 -6.86 15.32 -28.49
C ARG A 232 -6.25 16.42 -29.34
N GLU A 233 -5.47 17.33 -28.74
CA GLU A 233 -4.77 18.38 -29.47
C GLU A 233 -3.79 17.78 -30.48
N ARG A 234 -2.95 16.84 -30.03
CA ARG A 234 -2.00 16.14 -30.90
C ARG A 234 -2.69 15.40 -32.04
N TYR A 235 -3.83 14.75 -31.76
CA TYR A 235 -4.62 14.08 -32.79
C TYR A 235 -5.10 15.07 -33.86
N GLN A 236 -5.69 16.20 -33.46
CA GLN A 236 -6.19 17.21 -34.39
C GLN A 236 -5.08 17.76 -35.31
N SER A 237 -3.88 17.99 -34.79
CA SER A 237 -2.75 18.50 -35.58
C SER A 237 -2.23 17.53 -36.65
N HIS A 238 -2.44 16.22 -36.48
CA HIS A 238 -1.88 15.19 -37.38
C HIS A 238 -2.96 14.39 -38.15
N ARG A 239 -4.24 14.65 -37.87
CA ARG A 239 -5.38 13.89 -38.40
C ARG A 239 -5.38 13.81 -39.92
N ASP A 240 -5.17 14.92 -40.61
CA ASP A 240 -5.28 14.98 -42.07
C ASP A 240 -4.16 14.19 -42.75
N THR A 241 -2.94 14.24 -42.23
CA THR A 241 -1.80 13.48 -42.76
C THR A 241 -1.94 11.98 -42.48
N ILE A 242 -2.50 11.61 -41.33
CA ILE A 242 -2.83 10.20 -41.04
C ILE A 242 -3.95 9.72 -41.97
N ALA A 243 -4.97 10.53 -42.23
CA ALA A 243 -6.04 10.21 -43.17
C ALA A 243 -5.50 10.02 -44.60
N LEU A 244 -4.52 10.83 -45.01
CA LEU A 244 -3.81 10.65 -46.27
C LEU A 244 -3.07 9.30 -46.31
N LEU A 245 -2.37 8.94 -45.23
CA LEU A 245 -1.65 7.66 -45.14
C LEU A 245 -2.59 6.43 -45.21
N CYS A 246 -3.87 6.58 -44.85
CA CYS A 246 -4.88 5.52 -44.93
C CYS A 246 -5.49 5.34 -46.34
N LYS A 247 -5.12 6.17 -47.32
CA LYS A 247 -5.66 6.11 -48.68
C LYS A 247 -5.14 4.88 -49.44
N PRO A 248 -5.89 4.35 -50.43
CA PRO A 248 -5.38 3.32 -51.34
C PRO A 248 -4.12 3.80 -52.06
N GLU A 249 -3.23 2.87 -52.42
CA GLU A 249 -1.91 3.18 -53.00
C GLU A 249 -1.97 4.15 -54.19
N ALA A 250 -2.95 4.01 -55.09
CA ALA A 250 -3.12 4.89 -56.23
C ALA A 250 -3.45 6.35 -55.83
N GLU A 251 -4.33 6.54 -54.84
CA GLU A 251 -4.69 7.85 -54.32
C GLU A 251 -3.57 8.46 -53.47
N LEU A 252 -2.88 7.63 -52.68
CA LEU A 252 -1.70 8.04 -51.92
C LEU A 252 -0.59 8.50 -52.86
N ASN A 253 -0.31 7.77 -53.94
CA ASN A 253 0.70 8.14 -54.93
C ASN A 253 0.34 9.46 -55.64
N ALA A 254 -0.93 9.65 -56.00
CA ALA A 254 -1.39 10.87 -56.66
C ALA A 254 -1.28 12.13 -55.77
N ALA A 255 -1.27 11.97 -54.45
CA ALA A 255 -1.11 13.05 -53.50
C ALA A 255 0.36 13.39 -53.18
N ILE A 256 1.31 12.52 -53.54
CA ILE A 256 2.74 12.77 -53.37
C ILE A 256 3.29 13.41 -54.65
N PRO A 257 3.90 14.61 -54.59
CA PRO A 257 4.49 15.25 -55.76
C PRO A 257 5.54 14.37 -56.42
N SER A 258 5.52 14.29 -57.75
CA SER A 258 6.60 13.67 -58.53
C SER A 258 7.88 14.52 -58.47
N ALA A 259 9.03 13.88 -58.49
CA ALA A 259 10.33 14.54 -58.61
C ALA A 259 11.23 13.78 -59.60
N ASN A 260 12.17 14.49 -60.22
CA ASN A 260 13.09 13.85 -61.16
C ASN A 260 13.97 12.79 -60.47
N PRO A 261 14.09 11.57 -61.04
CA PRO A 261 14.89 10.51 -60.46
C PRO A 261 16.38 10.87 -60.40
N ALA A 262 16.97 10.74 -59.22
CA ALA A 262 18.40 10.90 -59.01
C ALA A 262 19.16 9.64 -59.45
N LYS A 263 19.32 9.46 -60.77
CA LYS A 263 20.00 8.29 -61.39
C LYS A 263 21.42 8.05 -60.84
N THR A 264 22.09 9.08 -60.34
CA THR A 264 23.41 9.01 -59.69
C THR A 264 23.42 8.27 -58.35
N LEU A 265 22.27 8.04 -57.72
CA LEU A 265 22.14 7.35 -56.42
C LEU A 265 21.95 5.83 -56.56
N GLN A 266 21.61 5.33 -57.75
CA GLN A 266 21.43 3.88 -57.98
C GLN A 266 22.77 3.15 -57.88
N GLY A 267 22.91 2.28 -56.88
CA GLY A 267 24.11 1.46 -56.67
C GLY A 267 25.28 2.18 -55.99
N SER A 268 25.06 3.39 -55.43
CA SER A 268 26.09 4.10 -54.65
C SER A 268 26.46 3.34 -53.38
N GLU A 269 27.76 3.29 -53.06
CA GLU A 269 28.28 2.66 -51.85
C GLU A 269 27.67 3.27 -50.58
N VAL A 270 27.43 4.59 -50.57
CA VAL A 270 26.82 5.31 -49.44
C VAL A 270 25.37 4.85 -49.19
N VAL A 271 24.63 4.51 -50.24
CA VAL A 271 23.26 3.98 -50.12
C VAL A 271 23.28 2.58 -49.51
N ASN A 272 24.26 1.74 -49.87
CA ASN A 272 24.41 0.42 -49.28
C ASN A 272 24.79 0.51 -47.79
N VAL A 273 25.72 1.41 -47.45
CA VAL A 273 26.10 1.66 -46.04
C VAL A 273 24.90 2.14 -45.23
N LEU A 274 24.12 3.12 -45.73
CA LEU A 274 22.90 3.58 -45.07
C LEU A 274 21.88 2.45 -44.89
N ARG A 275 21.66 1.60 -45.91
CA ARG A 275 20.74 0.47 -45.82
C ARG A 275 21.14 -0.51 -44.72
N THR A 276 22.42 -0.85 -44.60
CA THR A 276 22.93 -1.74 -43.55
C THR A 276 22.80 -1.12 -42.15
N LEU A 277 23.08 0.18 -42.01
CA LEU A 277 22.91 0.91 -40.74
C LEU A 277 21.44 0.97 -40.31
N LEU A 278 20.52 1.22 -41.25
CA LEU A 278 19.08 1.27 -40.99
C LEU A 278 18.52 -0.10 -40.62
N ALA A 279 18.97 -1.18 -41.28
CA ALA A 279 18.61 -2.55 -40.90
C ALA A 279 19.08 -2.88 -39.47
N SER A 280 20.33 -2.51 -39.14
CA SER A 280 20.88 -2.71 -37.79
C SER A 280 20.10 -1.93 -36.72
N LEU A 281 19.62 -0.73 -37.03
CA LEU A 281 18.80 0.07 -36.12
C LEU A 281 17.40 -0.53 -35.95
N ASP A 282 16.82 -1.12 -37.00
CA ASP A 282 15.54 -1.82 -36.94
C ASP A 282 15.63 -3.10 -36.07
N ASP A 283 16.74 -3.84 -36.17
CA ASP A 283 17.02 -4.98 -35.30
C ASP A 283 17.10 -4.56 -33.83
N VAL A 284 17.78 -3.46 -33.52
CA VAL A 284 17.84 -2.91 -32.15
C VAL A 284 16.45 -2.55 -31.63
N LYS A 285 15.57 -1.99 -32.47
CA LYS A 285 14.18 -1.67 -32.08
C LYS A 285 13.35 -2.93 -31.81
N LYS A 286 13.47 -3.95 -32.67
CA LYS A 286 12.79 -5.25 -32.48
C LYS A 286 13.27 -5.98 -31.23
N GLU A 287 14.58 -5.95 -30.96
CA GLU A 287 15.16 -6.49 -29.72
C GLU A 287 14.54 -5.84 -28.48
N ARG A 288 14.27 -4.52 -28.51
CA ARG A 288 13.60 -3.81 -27.39
C ARG A 288 12.17 -4.26 -27.14
N GLU A 289 11.41 -4.56 -28.18
CA GLU A 289 10.04 -5.09 -28.01
C GLU A 289 10.06 -6.42 -27.27
N GLN A 290 11.00 -7.31 -27.63
CA GLN A 290 11.19 -8.57 -26.91
C GLN A 290 11.67 -8.34 -25.47
N LEU A 291 12.64 -7.44 -25.26
CA LEU A 291 13.13 -7.11 -23.91
C LEU A 291 12.03 -6.55 -23.00
N GLU A 292 11.17 -5.67 -23.53
CA GLU A 292 10.04 -5.12 -22.78
C GLU A 292 9.07 -6.23 -22.35
N ASN A 293 8.77 -7.18 -23.24
CA ASN A 293 7.91 -8.32 -22.94
C ASN A 293 8.54 -9.23 -21.87
N ASP A 294 9.83 -9.54 -22.01
CA ASP A 294 10.55 -10.35 -21.04
C ASP A 294 10.53 -9.67 -19.66
N LEU A 295 10.89 -8.39 -19.57
CA LEU A 295 10.87 -7.60 -18.32
C LEU A 295 9.51 -7.63 -17.62
N LYS A 296 8.41 -7.53 -18.38
CA LYS A 296 7.04 -7.58 -17.84
C LYS A 296 6.63 -8.98 -17.39
N SER A 297 7.15 -10.02 -18.01
CA SER A 297 6.78 -11.41 -17.73
C SER A 297 7.42 -11.99 -16.47
N VAL A 298 8.55 -11.41 -16.01
CA VAL A 298 9.29 -11.93 -14.86
C VAL A 298 8.49 -11.73 -13.57
N ASN A 299 8.18 -12.85 -12.92
CA ASN A 299 7.54 -12.87 -11.61
C ASN A 299 8.38 -13.68 -10.62
N PHE A 300 8.58 -13.12 -9.43
CA PHE A 300 9.35 -13.74 -8.36
C PHE A 300 8.73 -13.38 -7.01
N ASP A 301 8.40 -14.40 -6.21
CA ASP A 301 7.82 -14.22 -4.89
C ASP A 301 8.92 -14.10 -3.82
N MET A 302 8.98 -12.93 -3.18
CA MET A 302 9.94 -12.61 -2.13
C MET A 302 9.52 -13.09 -0.73
N THR A 303 8.28 -13.55 -0.56
CA THR A 303 7.72 -13.91 0.75
C THR A 303 8.59 -14.94 1.47
N SER A 304 9.00 -15.99 0.75
CA SER A 304 9.85 -17.06 1.30
C SER A 304 11.23 -16.54 1.76
N LYS A 305 11.79 -15.56 1.03
CA LYS A 305 13.11 -15.01 1.34
C LYS A 305 13.08 -14.10 2.56
N PHE A 306 12.04 -13.28 2.68
CA PHE A 306 11.82 -12.45 3.87
C PHE A 306 11.44 -13.26 5.10
N LEU A 307 10.68 -14.35 4.95
CA LEU A 307 10.42 -15.30 6.04
C LEU A 307 11.71 -15.95 6.55
N ALA A 308 12.59 -16.38 5.64
CA ALA A 308 13.87 -16.96 6.01
C ALA A 308 14.76 -15.95 6.77
N ALA A 309 14.85 -14.71 6.27
CA ALA A 309 15.60 -13.64 6.95
C ALA A 309 15.04 -13.34 8.35
N LEU A 310 13.71 -13.26 8.50
CA LEU A 310 13.08 -13.04 9.80
C LEU A 310 13.34 -14.18 10.78
N ALA A 311 13.30 -15.42 10.30
CA ALA A 311 13.54 -16.60 11.13
C ALA A 311 15.01 -16.71 11.58
N GLN A 312 15.97 -16.29 10.75
CA GLN A 312 17.40 -16.38 11.02
C GLN A 312 17.92 -15.20 11.86
N ASP A 313 17.57 -13.98 11.47
CA ASP A 313 18.18 -12.75 12.02
C ASP A 313 17.27 -12.03 13.02
N GLY A 314 16.00 -12.44 13.14
CA GLY A 314 14.99 -11.80 13.99
C GLY A 314 14.48 -10.44 13.48
N VAL A 315 15.12 -9.89 12.45
CA VAL A 315 14.75 -8.64 11.77
C VAL A 315 14.94 -8.79 10.26
N ILE A 316 14.17 -8.04 9.47
CA ILE A 316 14.29 -8.04 8.01
C ILE A 316 14.98 -6.75 7.57
N ASN A 317 16.16 -6.87 6.95
CA ASN A 317 16.76 -5.79 6.20
C ASN A 317 16.25 -5.83 4.75
N GLU A 318 15.05 -5.28 4.54
CA GLU A 318 14.35 -5.30 3.25
C GLU A 318 15.24 -4.78 2.12
N GLU A 319 15.85 -3.61 2.30
CA GLU A 319 16.57 -2.91 1.24
C GLU A 319 17.75 -3.72 0.70
N ALA A 320 18.60 -4.24 1.58
CA ALA A 320 19.78 -5.02 1.17
C ALA A 320 19.38 -6.31 0.44
N ILE A 321 18.33 -6.99 0.93
CA ILE A 321 17.83 -8.23 0.34
C ILE A 321 17.18 -7.93 -1.02
N SER A 322 16.33 -6.90 -1.09
CA SER A 322 15.64 -6.46 -2.31
C SER A 322 16.59 -6.03 -3.40
N VAL A 323 17.58 -5.17 -3.10
CA VAL A 323 18.55 -4.70 -4.11
C VAL A 323 19.36 -5.87 -4.68
N THR A 324 19.83 -6.77 -3.82
CA THR A 324 20.61 -7.94 -4.23
C THR A 324 19.78 -8.88 -5.10
N GLU A 325 18.51 -9.09 -4.74
CA GLU A 325 17.63 -9.99 -5.49
C GLU A 325 17.15 -9.38 -6.80
N LEU A 326 16.86 -8.07 -6.81
CA LEU A 326 16.55 -7.34 -8.04
C LEU A 326 17.74 -7.36 -9.00
N ASP A 327 18.97 -7.21 -8.52
CA ASP A 327 20.16 -7.32 -9.37
C ASP A 327 20.33 -8.74 -9.92
N ARG A 328 20.13 -9.77 -9.08
CA ARG A 328 20.16 -11.18 -9.53
C ARG A 328 19.16 -11.46 -10.65
N ILE A 329 17.95 -10.93 -10.55
CA ILE A 329 16.85 -11.21 -11.48
C ILE A 329 16.91 -10.29 -12.71
N TYR A 330 17.10 -8.99 -12.48
CA TYR A 330 16.98 -7.94 -13.50
C TYR A 330 18.32 -7.34 -13.96
N GLY A 331 19.45 -7.71 -13.35
CA GLY A 331 20.76 -7.16 -13.69
C GLY A 331 21.14 -7.40 -15.15
N SER A 332 20.92 -8.62 -15.66
CA SER A 332 21.17 -8.94 -17.07
C SER A 332 20.30 -8.13 -18.04
N TYR A 333 19.03 -7.90 -17.71
CA TYR A 333 18.13 -7.06 -18.50
C TYR A 333 18.57 -5.60 -18.46
N THR A 334 18.93 -5.09 -17.28
CA THR A 334 19.46 -3.74 -17.11
C THR A 334 20.67 -3.52 -18.01
N GLN A 335 21.60 -4.48 -18.03
CA GLN A 335 22.78 -4.41 -18.90
C GLN A 335 22.42 -4.41 -20.39
N LYS A 336 21.55 -5.33 -20.83
CA LYS A 336 21.09 -5.37 -22.24
C LYS A 336 20.39 -4.08 -22.66
N VAL A 337 19.61 -3.45 -21.77
CA VAL A 337 19.00 -2.14 -22.04
C VAL A 337 20.08 -1.08 -22.24
N GLN A 338 21.08 -1.00 -21.35
CA GLN A 338 22.17 -0.04 -21.49
C GLN A 338 22.99 -0.25 -22.77
N ASP A 339 23.27 -1.51 -23.13
CA ASP A 339 23.98 -1.84 -24.36
C ASP A 339 23.16 -1.47 -25.61
N SER A 340 21.84 -1.69 -25.58
CA SER A 340 20.91 -1.26 -26.64
C SER A 340 20.89 0.26 -26.82
N LEU A 341 20.94 1.03 -25.73
CA LEU A 341 21.00 2.49 -25.78
C LEU A 341 22.32 2.98 -26.41
N LYS A 342 23.46 2.46 -25.96
CA LYS A 342 24.78 2.81 -26.52
C LYS A 342 24.90 2.45 -27.99
N ARG A 343 24.45 1.26 -28.37
CA ARG A 343 24.45 0.81 -29.78
C ARG A 343 23.61 1.74 -30.64
N GLN A 344 22.46 2.22 -30.14
CA GLN A 344 21.66 3.21 -30.86
C GLN A 344 22.41 4.54 -31.03
N GLU A 345 23.06 5.06 -29.99
CA GLU A 345 23.81 6.33 -30.08
C GLU A 345 24.88 6.27 -31.19
N GLU A 346 25.64 5.18 -31.25
CA GLU A 346 26.64 4.94 -32.29
C GLU A 346 26.00 4.82 -33.68
N LEU A 347 24.91 4.06 -33.81
CA LEU A 347 24.19 3.89 -35.07
C LEU A 347 23.62 5.23 -35.58
N LEU A 348 22.98 6.03 -34.72
CA LEU A 348 22.43 7.33 -35.10
C LEU A 348 23.53 8.30 -35.56
N LYS A 349 24.67 8.32 -34.87
CA LYS A 349 25.84 9.11 -35.28
C LYS A 349 26.34 8.69 -36.67
N ASN A 350 26.48 7.39 -36.91
CA ASN A 350 26.93 6.86 -38.20
C ASN A 350 25.92 7.12 -39.32
N ILE A 351 24.62 6.99 -39.03
CA ILE A 351 23.52 7.31 -39.97
C ILE A 351 23.55 8.79 -40.34
N GLN A 352 23.74 9.69 -39.37
CA GLN A 352 23.83 11.13 -39.63
C GLN A 352 25.02 11.46 -40.53
N ASN A 353 26.20 10.90 -40.27
CA ASN A 353 27.38 11.11 -41.11
C ASN A 353 27.16 10.58 -42.53
N ALA A 354 26.69 9.35 -42.68
CA ALA A 354 26.41 8.77 -43.98
C ALA A 354 25.28 9.51 -44.73
N HIS A 355 24.30 10.05 -44.01
CA HIS A 355 23.25 10.89 -44.57
C HIS A 355 23.80 12.24 -45.06
N GLN A 356 24.76 12.86 -44.38
CA GLN A 356 25.40 14.08 -44.88
C GLN A 356 26.09 13.85 -46.23
N ASP A 357 26.77 12.71 -46.39
CA ASP A 357 27.41 12.37 -47.66
C ASP A 357 26.38 12.01 -48.74
N PHE A 358 25.30 11.31 -48.37
CA PHE A 358 24.15 11.07 -49.25
C PHE A 358 23.53 12.38 -49.75
N SER A 359 23.31 13.35 -48.86
CA SER A 359 22.69 14.63 -49.16
C SER A 359 23.55 15.51 -50.08
N LYS A 360 24.89 15.39 -50.05
CA LYS A 360 25.78 16.04 -51.03
C LYS A 360 25.62 15.50 -52.45
N MET A 361 25.26 14.22 -52.59
CA MET A 361 25.04 13.57 -53.89
C MET A 361 23.63 13.82 -54.46
N LYS A 362 22.67 14.17 -53.59
CA LYS A 362 21.30 14.52 -54.01
C LYS A 362 21.27 15.95 -54.56
N GLN A 363 20.77 16.11 -55.79
CA GLN A 363 20.53 17.44 -56.35
C GLN A 363 19.26 18.04 -55.71
N SER A 364 19.36 19.24 -55.15
CA SER A 364 18.20 19.96 -54.60
C SER A 364 17.51 20.75 -55.71
N ASN A 365 16.22 20.49 -55.90
CA ASN A 365 15.32 21.32 -56.69
C ASN A 365 13.99 21.48 -55.94
N ASN A 366 13.16 22.45 -56.33
CA ASN A 366 11.93 22.77 -55.60
C ASN A 366 10.94 21.59 -55.55
N GLU A 367 10.84 20.81 -56.62
CA GLU A 367 9.94 19.63 -56.71
C GLU A 367 10.39 18.50 -55.78
N SER A 368 11.70 18.24 -55.72
CA SER A 368 12.33 17.24 -54.84
C SER A 368 12.22 17.64 -53.37
N ASN A 369 12.34 18.94 -53.07
CA ASN A 369 12.16 19.45 -51.71
C ASN A 369 10.70 19.29 -51.25
N LEU A 370 9.73 19.60 -52.11
CA LEU A 370 8.30 19.43 -51.81
C LEU A 370 7.94 17.95 -51.63
N ARG A 371 8.43 17.07 -52.51
CA ARG A 371 8.27 15.62 -52.38
C ARG A 371 8.88 15.10 -51.08
N GLU A 372 10.10 15.54 -50.75
CA GLU A 372 10.77 15.19 -49.50
C GLU A 372 9.97 15.63 -48.28
N GLU A 373 9.42 16.85 -48.27
CA GLU A 373 8.58 17.35 -47.19
C GLU A 373 7.32 16.49 -46.98
N VAL A 374 6.63 16.13 -48.06
CA VAL A 374 5.46 15.24 -47.99
C VAL A 374 5.84 13.86 -47.46
N LEU A 375 6.95 13.27 -47.91
CA LEU A 375 7.41 11.97 -47.42
C LEU A 375 7.81 12.00 -45.94
N LYS A 376 8.47 13.08 -45.48
CA LYS A 376 8.75 13.32 -44.05
C LYS A 376 7.46 13.38 -43.24
N ASN A 377 6.49 14.17 -43.70
CA ASN A 377 5.20 14.32 -43.02
C ASN A 377 4.43 12.99 -42.95
N LEU A 378 4.46 12.15 -43.99
CA LEU A 378 3.86 10.81 -43.98
C LEU A 378 4.56 9.85 -43.00
N ALA A 379 5.89 9.91 -42.91
CA ALA A 379 6.64 9.12 -41.93
C ALA A 379 6.28 9.53 -40.49
N VAL A 380 6.24 10.84 -40.23
CA VAL A 380 5.82 11.42 -38.94
C VAL A 380 4.37 11.06 -38.62
N ALA A 381 3.47 11.04 -39.62
CA ALA A 381 2.08 10.68 -39.43
C ALA A 381 1.91 9.23 -38.98
N ASN A 382 2.69 8.29 -39.53
CA ASN A 382 2.70 6.90 -39.07
C ASN A 382 3.13 6.79 -37.60
N ASP A 383 4.23 7.45 -37.25
CA ASP A 383 4.78 7.39 -35.88
C ASP A 383 3.77 7.98 -34.87
N ASN A 384 3.14 9.12 -35.23
CA ASN A 384 2.06 9.70 -34.44
C ASN A 384 0.82 8.79 -34.35
N PHE A 385 0.43 8.11 -35.44
CA PHE A 385 -0.69 7.16 -35.39
C PHE A 385 -0.44 6.04 -34.39
N VAL A 386 0.75 5.43 -34.43
CA VAL A 386 1.11 4.32 -33.54
C VAL A 386 1.08 4.79 -32.08
N GLU A 387 1.65 5.96 -31.79
CA GLU A 387 1.67 6.51 -30.44
C GLU A 387 0.27 6.92 -29.95
N LEU A 388 -0.53 7.59 -30.80
CA LEU A 388 -1.91 7.96 -30.46
C LEU A 388 -2.77 6.72 -30.21
N ALA A 389 -2.70 5.71 -31.07
CA ALA A 389 -3.45 4.48 -30.90
C ALA A 389 -3.05 3.75 -29.60
N ALA A 390 -1.77 3.73 -29.24
CA ALA A 390 -1.29 3.16 -27.98
C ALA A 390 -1.80 3.95 -26.77
N ASN A 391 -1.64 5.27 -26.75
CA ASN A 391 -2.06 6.14 -25.65
C ASN A 391 -3.57 6.09 -25.44
N LEU A 392 -4.35 6.05 -26.52
CA LEU A 392 -5.82 5.95 -26.45
C LEU A 392 -6.27 4.59 -25.92
N LYS A 393 -5.64 3.49 -26.35
CA LYS A 393 -5.91 2.15 -25.79
C LYS A 393 -5.57 2.08 -24.30
N GLU A 394 -4.47 2.70 -23.90
CA GLU A 394 -4.06 2.80 -22.49
C GLU A 394 -5.05 3.64 -21.67
N GLY A 395 -5.48 4.80 -22.20
CA GLY A 395 -6.53 5.64 -21.59
C GLY A 395 -7.86 4.90 -21.44
N THR A 396 -8.31 4.19 -22.46
CA THR A 396 -9.52 3.35 -22.41
C THR A 396 -9.39 2.26 -21.34
N LYS A 397 -8.24 1.60 -21.25
CA LYS A 397 -7.97 0.60 -20.20
C LYS A 397 -8.03 1.24 -18.82
N PHE A 398 -7.35 2.38 -18.64
CA PHE A 398 -7.33 3.14 -17.39
C PHE A 398 -8.74 3.48 -16.89
N TYR A 399 -9.60 4.02 -17.76
CA TYR A 399 -10.97 4.38 -17.36
C TYR A 399 -11.84 3.18 -17.02
N ASN A 400 -11.62 2.02 -17.65
CA ASN A 400 -12.33 0.80 -17.31
C ASN A 400 -11.89 0.23 -15.97
N GLU A 401 -10.58 0.20 -15.69
CA GLU A 401 -10.05 -0.20 -14.38
C GLU A 401 -10.51 0.76 -13.27
N LEU A 402 -10.51 2.07 -13.56
CA LEU A 402 -11.02 3.08 -12.62
C LEU A 402 -12.51 2.88 -12.32
N THR A 403 -13.32 2.48 -13.31
CA THR A 403 -14.74 2.17 -13.09
C THR A 403 -14.91 1.06 -12.07
N GLU A 404 -14.13 -0.03 -12.15
CA GLU A 404 -14.21 -1.10 -11.17
C GLU A 404 -13.84 -0.64 -9.75
N ILE A 405 -12.84 0.24 -9.63
CA ILE A 405 -12.43 0.82 -8.35
C ILE A 405 -13.54 1.72 -7.78
N LEU A 406 -14.11 2.58 -8.62
CA LEU A 406 -15.18 3.49 -8.22
C LEU A 406 -16.47 2.75 -7.84
N LEU A 407 -16.80 1.64 -8.51
CA LEU A 407 -17.93 0.79 -8.11
C LEU A 407 -17.73 0.17 -6.73
N LYS A 408 -16.51 -0.26 -6.38
CA LYS A 408 -16.19 -0.74 -5.03
C LYS A 408 -16.31 0.39 -3.99
N PHE A 409 -15.86 1.59 -4.34
CA PHE A 409 -16.01 2.77 -3.49
C PHE A 409 -17.48 3.15 -3.29
N GLN A 410 -18.29 3.11 -4.36
CA GLN A 410 -19.73 3.34 -4.30
C GLN A 410 -20.43 2.36 -3.38
N ASN A 411 -20.13 1.05 -3.51
CA ASN A 411 -20.68 0.03 -2.61
C ASN A 411 -20.31 0.31 -1.15
N LYS A 412 -19.05 0.68 -0.88
CA LYS A 412 -18.59 1.06 0.47
C LYS A 412 -19.39 2.23 1.05
N CYS A 413 -19.66 3.26 0.24
CA CYS A 413 -20.48 4.40 0.65
C CYS A 413 -21.94 4.00 0.90
N SER A 414 -22.52 3.22 -0.02
CA SER A 414 -23.88 2.70 0.08
C SER A 414 -24.08 1.84 1.33
N ASP A 415 -23.18 0.90 1.61
CA ASP A 415 -23.27 0.00 2.76
C ASP A 415 -23.24 0.76 4.10
N ILE A 416 -22.33 1.74 4.21
CA ILE A 416 -22.24 2.60 5.41
C ILE A 416 -23.49 3.46 5.56
N VAL A 417 -23.98 4.09 4.49
CA VAL A 417 -25.20 4.90 4.51
C VAL A 417 -26.42 4.04 4.86
N PHE A 418 -26.50 2.81 4.34
CA PHE A 418 -27.55 1.87 4.65
C PHE A 418 -27.55 1.51 6.14
N ALA A 419 -26.39 1.13 6.70
CA ALA A 419 -26.25 0.85 8.12
C ALA A 419 -26.66 2.06 8.99
N ARG A 420 -26.30 3.28 8.55
CA ARG A 420 -26.67 4.52 9.24
C ARG A 420 -28.16 4.85 9.17
N LYS A 421 -28.82 4.54 8.06
CA LYS A 421 -30.29 4.66 7.91
C LYS A 421 -31.01 3.64 8.81
N THR A 422 -30.51 2.41 8.90
CA THR A 422 -31.06 1.40 9.82
C THR A 422 -30.91 1.82 11.28
N GLU A 423 -29.71 2.25 11.68
CA GLU A 423 -29.45 2.79 13.03
C GLU A 423 -30.36 3.98 13.34
N ARG A 424 -30.54 4.90 12.37
CA ARG A 424 -31.43 6.05 12.52
C ARG A 424 -32.86 5.60 12.83
N ASP A 425 -33.40 4.62 12.10
CA ASP A 425 -34.77 4.16 12.28
C ASP A 425 -34.98 3.48 13.64
N GLU A 426 -33.98 2.74 14.12
CA GLU A 426 -33.97 2.18 15.47
C GLU A 426 -33.96 3.27 16.55
N LEU A 427 -33.07 4.27 16.42
CA LEU A 427 -33.00 5.40 17.36
C LEU A 427 -34.30 6.22 17.37
N LEU A 428 -34.92 6.45 16.22
CA LEU A 428 -36.21 7.15 16.15
C LEU A 428 -37.33 6.36 16.85
N LYS A 429 -37.34 5.03 16.69
CA LYS A 429 -38.32 4.15 17.35
C LYS A 429 -38.14 4.14 18.87
N ASP A 430 -36.90 4.09 19.34
CA ASP A 430 -36.59 4.15 20.77
C ASP A 430 -36.93 5.52 21.36
N LEU A 431 -36.66 6.58 20.60
CA LEU A 431 -37.01 7.94 21.00
C LEU A 431 -38.52 8.12 21.12
N GLN A 432 -39.29 7.65 20.14
CA GLN A 432 -40.76 7.65 20.19
C GLN A 432 -41.29 6.88 21.41
N GLN A 433 -40.73 5.71 21.70
CA GLN A 433 -41.09 4.94 22.89
C GLN A 433 -40.72 5.66 24.19
N SER A 434 -39.58 6.36 24.24
CA SER A 434 -39.15 7.12 25.41
C SER A 434 -40.07 8.31 25.68
N ILE A 435 -40.46 9.04 24.64
CA ILE A 435 -41.39 10.19 24.72
C ILE A 435 -42.77 9.70 25.14
N ALA A 436 -43.26 8.57 24.60
CA ALA A 436 -44.54 7.99 25.00
C ALA A 436 -44.56 7.46 26.45
N ARG A 437 -43.39 7.21 27.04
CA ARG A 437 -43.25 6.75 28.44
C ARG A 437 -42.97 7.87 29.43
N GLU A 438 -42.73 9.10 28.98
CA GLU A 438 -42.65 10.25 29.88
C GLU A 438 -44.06 10.60 30.38
N PRO A 439 -44.28 10.68 31.71
CA PRO A 439 -45.58 11.05 32.25
C PRO A 439 -45.90 12.51 31.93
N SER A 440 -46.89 12.72 31.06
CA SER A 440 -47.43 14.04 30.74
C SER A 440 -48.29 14.60 31.88
N ALA A 441 -47.68 15.05 32.99
CA ALA A 441 -48.20 16.10 33.88
C ALA A 441 -47.28 16.34 35.10
N PRO A 442 -47.08 17.58 35.56
CA PRO A 442 -46.61 17.82 36.91
C PRO A 442 -47.67 17.32 37.91
N SER A 443 -47.31 16.43 38.83
CA SER A 443 -48.23 16.06 39.92
C SER A 443 -48.47 17.30 40.79
N ILE A 444 -49.70 17.83 40.78
CA ILE A 444 -50.12 18.86 41.72
C ILE A 444 -50.19 18.20 43.10
N PRO A 445 -49.40 18.62 44.10
CA PRO A 445 -49.51 18.09 45.45
C PRO A 445 -50.84 18.57 46.06
N LEU A 446 -51.70 17.62 46.45
CA LEU A 446 -52.93 17.90 47.21
C LEU A 446 -52.56 18.39 48.63
N PRO A 447 -53.22 19.44 49.16
CA PRO A 447 -52.89 19.97 50.48
C PRO A 447 -53.33 19.02 51.60
N THR A 448 -52.44 18.81 52.56
CA THR A 448 -52.67 18.04 53.78
C THR A 448 -53.41 18.88 54.81
N TYR A 449 -54.72 18.68 54.97
CA TYR A 449 -55.42 19.12 56.18
C TYR A 449 -56.66 18.26 56.45
N GLN A 450 -56.51 17.23 57.29
CA GLN A 450 -57.43 16.97 58.41
C GLN A 450 -56.95 15.75 59.20
N THR A 451 -56.20 16.04 60.25
CA THR A 451 -56.10 15.20 61.45
C THR A 451 -57.41 15.30 62.23
N THR A 452 -57.98 14.17 62.67
CA THR A 452 -58.22 13.88 64.10
C THR A 452 -58.74 12.45 64.31
N PRO A 453 -58.53 11.86 65.51
CA PRO A 453 -58.52 10.41 65.73
C PRO A 453 -59.67 9.91 66.65
N ALA A 454 -60.19 8.72 66.35
CA ALA A 454 -60.87 7.79 67.28
C ALA A 454 -61.11 6.51 66.46
N GLY A 455 -60.64 5.31 66.83
CA GLY A 455 -60.84 4.62 68.09
C GLY A 455 -61.75 3.42 67.82
N GLY A 456 -61.23 2.19 67.96
CA GLY A 456 -62.06 0.99 68.16
C GLY A 456 -62.04 -0.09 67.08
N SER A 457 -61.45 -1.24 67.47
CA SER A 457 -61.95 -2.62 67.28
C SER A 457 -62.24 -3.20 65.87
N LYS A 458 -61.44 -4.22 65.52
CA LYS A 458 -61.74 -5.39 64.64
C LYS A 458 -63.06 -6.10 65.05
N PRO A 459 -63.66 -7.06 64.27
CA PRO A 459 -63.06 -7.89 63.20
C PRO A 459 -63.93 -8.21 61.94
N ALA A 460 -63.24 -8.75 60.91
CA ALA A 460 -63.60 -9.79 59.93
C ALA A 460 -64.92 -9.70 59.12
N ALA A 461 -64.80 -9.66 57.78
CA ALA A 461 -65.38 -10.67 56.87
C ALA A 461 -64.93 -10.44 55.42
N SER A 462 -64.74 -11.56 54.73
CA SER A 462 -64.43 -11.77 53.32
C SER A 462 -65.52 -11.30 52.35
N SER A 463 -65.12 -10.65 51.25
CA SER A 463 -65.70 -10.87 49.92
C SER A 463 -64.83 -10.18 48.84
N ALA A 464 -64.22 -10.98 47.98
CA ALA A 464 -63.92 -10.54 46.60
C ALA A 464 -65.27 -10.52 45.83
N PRO A 465 -65.45 -9.72 44.75
CA PRO A 465 -64.75 -10.02 43.50
C PRO A 465 -64.34 -8.82 42.61
N THR A 466 -63.28 -9.07 41.81
CA THR A 466 -62.94 -8.54 40.47
C THR A 466 -62.61 -7.06 40.22
N PRO A 467 -61.45 -6.83 39.57
CA PRO A 467 -61.32 -5.87 38.47
C PRO A 467 -61.10 -6.55 37.10
N ALA A 468 -61.45 -5.77 36.08
CA ALA A 468 -61.50 -6.02 34.64
C ALA A 468 -60.11 -6.25 33.98
N PRO A 469 -60.04 -6.53 32.65
CA PRO A 469 -59.15 -7.51 32.05
C PRO A 469 -57.71 -7.01 31.85
N ARG A 470 -56.74 -7.87 32.22
CA ARG A 470 -55.38 -7.81 31.68
C ARG A 470 -55.37 -8.45 30.30
N THR A 471 -55.08 -7.66 29.28
CA THR A 471 -54.62 -8.18 27.99
C THR A 471 -53.30 -8.92 28.22
N MET A 472 -53.34 -10.23 27.97
CA MET A 472 -52.19 -11.13 28.00
C MET A 472 -51.20 -10.70 26.92
N VAL A 473 -49.99 -10.30 27.33
CA VAL A 473 -48.84 -10.26 26.44
C VAL A 473 -48.42 -11.71 26.22
N GLY A 474 -48.62 -12.22 25.00
CA GLY A 474 -48.15 -13.53 24.60
C GLY A 474 -46.62 -13.63 24.75
N ALA A 475 -46.17 -14.70 25.38
CA ALA A 475 -44.76 -15.07 25.41
C ALA A 475 -44.27 -15.30 23.97
N LYS A 476 -43.16 -14.65 23.59
CA LYS A 476 -42.42 -14.99 22.37
C LYS A 476 -41.98 -16.46 22.43
N PRO A 477 -42.10 -17.24 21.34
CA PRO A 477 -41.50 -18.57 21.26
C PRO A 477 -39.97 -18.44 21.29
N GLN A 478 -39.34 -19.28 22.12
CA GLN A 478 -37.90 -19.44 22.22
C GLN A 478 -37.36 -20.07 20.92
N PRO A 479 -36.22 -19.62 20.36
CA PRO A 479 -35.67 -20.24 19.16
C PRO A 479 -35.22 -21.68 19.46
N PRO A 480 -35.36 -22.62 18.50
CA PRO A 480 -34.98 -24.01 18.72
C PRO A 480 -33.47 -24.15 18.95
N ALA A 481 -33.10 -25.07 19.83
CA ALA A 481 -31.71 -25.41 20.12
C ALA A 481 -31.00 -25.90 18.85
N ARG A 482 -29.78 -25.40 18.62
CA ARG A 482 -28.92 -25.78 17.50
C ARG A 482 -28.52 -27.26 17.60
N PRO A 483 -28.59 -28.05 16.51
CA PRO A 483 -28.08 -29.42 16.52
C PRO A 483 -26.53 -29.43 16.66
N PRO A 484 -25.95 -30.48 17.27
CA PRO A 484 -24.50 -30.61 17.39
C PRO A 484 -23.83 -30.77 16.01
N PRO A 485 -22.56 -30.32 15.86
CA PRO A 485 -21.83 -30.45 14.60
C PRO A 485 -21.59 -31.92 14.23
N PRO A 486 -21.59 -32.27 12.92
CA PRO A 486 -21.34 -33.63 12.47
C PRO A 486 -19.88 -34.01 12.72
N VAL A 487 -19.68 -35.16 13.36
CA VAL A 487 -18.39 -35.86 13.45
C VAL A 487 -18.07 -36.43 12.07
N ILE A 488 -17.12 -35.81 11.38
CA ILE A 488 -16.54 -36.38 10.16
C ILE A 488 -15.47 -37.38 10.60
N SER A 489 -15.83 -38.65 10.63
CA SER A 489 -14.86 -39.75 10.72
C SER A 489 -14.03 -39.77 9.43
N ALA A 490 -12.77 -39.35 9.52
CA ALA A 490 -11.80 -39.55 8.46
C ALA A 490 -11.42 -41.03 8.41
N ALA A 491 -12.16 -41.80 7.61
CA ALA A 491 -11.67 -43.05 7.06
C ALA A 491 -10.79 -42.70 5.84
N SER A 492 -9.47 -42.74 6.02
CA SER A 492 -8.53 -42.83 4.90
C SER A 492 -7.49 -43.89 5.24
N SER A 493 -7.69 -45.04 4.62
CA SER A 493 -6.71 -46.10 4.39
C SER A 493 -5.41 -45.57 3.79
N SER A 494 -4.27 -45.99 4.33
CA SER A 494 -2.99 -46.03 3.62
C SER A 494 -2.27 -47.32 4.03
N PRO A 495 -1.76 -48.13 3.07
CA PRO A 495 -1.07 -49.36 3.38
C PRO A 495 0.40 -49.11 3.77
N SER A 496 0.84 -49.84 4.77
CA SER A 496 2.23 -49.97 5.21
C SER A 496 3.13 -50.55 4.12
N ALA A 497 4.37 -50.07 4.07
CA ALA A 497 5.51 -50.81 3.52
C ALA A 497 6.68 -50.76 4.52
N SER A 498 7.20 -51.95 4.79
CA SER A 498 8.24 -52.33 5.74
C SER A 498 9.65 -52.38 5.11
N ALA A 499 10.68 -51.89 5.83
CA ALA A 499 11.94 -52.58 6.23
C ALA A 499 13.23 -52.04 5.55
N PRO A 500 14.48 -52.34 6.00
CA PRO A 500 15.03 -52.42 7.38
C PRO A 500 16.43 -51.75 7.60
N SER A 501 16.79 -51.58 8.88
CA SER A 501 18.11 -51.62 9.59
C SER A 501 19.47 -51.35 8.90
N GLY A 502 20.32 -50.53 9.57
CA GLY A 502 21.80 -50.59 9.52
C GLY A 502 22.51 -49.49 10.35
N THR A 503 23.13 -49.89 11.48
CA THR A 503 24.05 -49.14 12.37
C THR A 503 25.50 -49.10 11.79
N PRO A 504 26.58 -48.47 12.38
CA PRO A 504 26.77 -48.01 13.77
C PRO A 504 27.56 -46.68 14.06
N ALA A 505 27.26 -46.11 15.23
CA ALA A 505 28.06 -45.47 16.31
C ALA A 505 29.40 -44.67 16.10
N ALA A 506 29.35 -43.44 16.69
CA ALA A 506 30.32 -42.74 17.60
C ALA A 506 31.57 -42.00 17.06
N PRO A 507 32.21 -41.04 17.81
CA PRO A 507 31.86 -40.37 19.09
C PRO A 507 31.96 -38.80 19.09
N ALA A 508 31.55 -38.20 20.21
CA ALA A 508 31.55 -36.75 20.54
C ALA A 508 32.95 -36.12 20.78
N PRO A 509 33.03 -34.78 20.90
CA PRO A 509 33.50 -34.21 22.18
C PRO A 509 32.72 -32.99 22.71
N ALA A 510 32.99 -32.69 23.98
CA ALA A 510 32.30 -31.82 24.93
C ALA A 510 32.43 -30.29 24.70
N PRO A 511 31.56 -29.46 25.34
CA PRO A 511 31.56 -28.00 25.21
C PRO A 511 32.38 -27.29 26.29
N ALA A 512 32.97 -26.15 25.95
CA ALA A 512 33.71 -25.26 26.84
C ALA A 512 32.94 -23.97 27.17
N ALA A 513 32.82 -23.73 28.49
CA ALA A 513 32.77 -22.49 29.26
C ALA A 513 32.09 -21.21 28.70
N ALA A 514 31.06 -20.77 29.44
CA ALA A 514 30.55 -19.41 29.48
C ALA A 514 31.29 -18.55 30.54
N PRO A 515 31.34 -17.22 30.40
CA PRO A 515 31.45 -16.31 31.52
C PRO A 515 30.18 -15.45 31.72
N THR A 516 29.94 -15.20 32.99
CA THR A 516 28.89 -14.42 33.68
C THR A 516 28.87 -12.91 33.37
N PRO A 517 27.70 -12.25 33.44
CA PRO A 517 27.59 -10.82 33.79
C PRO A 517 26.97 -10.59 35.19
N ALA A 518 27.47 -9.54 35.86
CA ALA A 518 27.04 -9.03 37.16
C ALA A 518 25.79 -8.11 37.05
N PRO A 519 25.07 -7.86 38.17
CA PRO A 519 23.73 -7.25 38.16
C PRO A 519 23.73 -5.76 38.58
N GLY A 520 22.75 -5.00 38.10
CA GLY A 520 22.44 -3.66 38.60
C GLY A 520 21.08 -3.18 38.09
N ALA A 521 20.03 -3.36 38.90
CA ALA A 521 18.69 -2.82 38.68
C ALA A 521 18.31 -1.91 39.86
N SER A 522 17.77 -0.74 39.55
CA SER A 522 17.15 0.18 40.50
C SER A 522 15.66 0.32 40.15
N ALA A 523 14.83 0.08 41.17
CA ALA A 523 13.37 0.09 41.12
C ALA A 523 12.79 1.49 41.34
N SER A 524 11.66 1.78 40.70
CA SER A 524 10.76 2.86 41.11
C SER A 524 9.29 2.40 40.97
N SER A 525 8.55 2.65 42.04
CA SER A 525 7.18 2.26 42.36
C SER A 525 6.09 3.01 41.59
N THR A 526 5.00 2.33 41.24
CA THR A 526 3.71 2.92 40.82
C THR A 526 2.55 2.37 41.64
N ALA A 527 1.63 3.27 42.00
CA ALA A 527 0.47 3.10 42.87
C ALA A 527 -0.75 2.47 42.15
N PRO A 528 -1.73 1.91 42.87
CA PRO A 528 -2.86 1.19 42.27
C PRO A 528 -4.01 2.12 41.84
N SER A 529 -4.53 1.92 40.63
CA SER A 529 -5.70 2.62 40.09
C SER A 529 -6.98 1.79 40.29
N GLN A 530 -8.06 2.49 40.67
CA GLN A 530 -9.39 1.95 40.93
C GLN A 530 -10.09 1.40 39.67
N ALA A 531 -10.97 0.43 39.90
CA ALA A 531 -11.80 -0.24 38.91
C ALA A 531 -12.98 0.64 38.42
N GLN A 532 -13.14 0.74 37.10
CA GLN A 532 -14.39 1.14 36.44
C GLN A 532 -14.89 0.01 35.53
N GLY A 533 -16.21 -0.12 35.44
CA GLY A 533 -16.95 -1.21 34.78
C GLY A 533 -16.81 -1.28 33.25
N PRO A 534 -17.50 -2.24 32.61
CA PRO A 534 -17.20 -2.67 31.25
C PRO A 534 -17.62 -1.61 30.20
N PRO A 535 -16.78 -1.31 29.19
CA PRO A 535 -17.17 -0.45 28.07
C PRO A 535 -18.03 -1.23 27.06
N TYR A 536 -19.01 -0.54 26.49
CA TYR A 536 -19.85 -0.98 25.36
C TYR A 536 -19.02 -1.17 24.07
N PRO A 537 -19.49 -1.97 23.10
CA PRO A 537 -18.68 -2.38 21.96
C PRO A 537 -18.35 -1.19 21.06
N THR A 538 -17.10 -0.75 21.13
CA THR A 538 -16.47 0.08 20.12
C THR A 538 -16.32 -0.75 18.85
N TYR A 539 -16.92 -0.27 17.76
CA TYR A 539 -16.65 -0.76 16.42
C TYR A 539 -15.13 -0.66 16.18
N PRO A 540 -14.41 -1.76 15.87
CA PRO A 540 -12.98 -1.68 15.62
C PRO A 540 -12.74 -0.76 14.43
N GLY A 541 -12.14 0.41 14.70
CA GLY A 541 -11.50 1.20 13.67
C GLY A 541 -10.52 0.30 12.95
N PHE A 542 -10.72 0.13 11.65
CA PHE A 542 -9.84 -0.64 10.80
C PHE A 542 -8.39 -0.10 10.94
N PRO A 543 -7.41 -0.94 11.28
CA PRO A 543 -6.01 -0.56 11.13
C PRO A 543 -5.76 -0.27 9.65
N GLY A 544 -5.05 0.83 9.39
CA GLY A 544 -4.81 1.40 8.06
C GLY A 544 -4.57 0.33 7.01
N TYR A 545 -5.51 0.24 6.07
CA TYR A 545 -5.35 -0.64 4.94
C TYR A 545 -4.09 -0.22 4.18
N CYS A 546 -3.24 -1.21 3.98
CA CYS A 546 -2.22 -1.29 2.96
C CYS A 546 -2.64 -0.48 1.74
N GLN A 547 -1.73 0.34 1.21
CA GLN A 547 -1.82 0.85 -0.15
C GLN A 547 -2.24 -0.31 -1.06
N MET A 548 -3.50 -0.34 -1.51
CA MET A 548 -3.80 -1.06 -2.73
C MET A 548 -2.89 -0.44 -3.78
N PRO A 549 -2.20 -1.24 -4.60
CA PRO A 549 -1.52 -0.68 -5.76
C PRO A 549 -2.62 -0.03 -6.60
N MET A 550 -2.72 1.30 -6.48
CA MET A 550 -3.41 2.13 -7.47
C MET A 550 -2.88 1.68 -8.83
N PRO A 551 -3.70 1.66 -9.90
CA PRO A 551 -3.16 1.60 -11.24
C PRO A 551 -2.15 2.74 -11.29
N ILE A 552 -0.86 2.39 -11.31
CA ILE A 552 0.21 3.37 -11.30
C ILE A 552 -0.10 4.25 -12.49
N GLY A 553 -0.50 5.49 -12.21
CA GLY A 553 -0.75 6.50 -13.22
C GLY A 553 0.59 6.75 -13.90
N TYR A 554 0.88 5.92 -14.90
CA TYR A 554 1.87 6.20 -15.90
C TYR A 554 1.37 7.47 -16.55
N ASN A 555 2.07 8.57 -16.29
CA ASN A 555 1.83 9.84 -16.93
C ASN A 555 2.79 9.92 -18.13
N PRO A 556 2.38 9.53 -19.35
CA PRO A 556 3.26 9.57 -20.52
C PRO A 556 3.68 10.99 -20.94
N TYR A 557 3.20 12.04 -20.26
CA TYR A 557 3.36 13.43 -20.67
C TYR A 557 4.25 14.31 -19.78
N MET A 558 5.12 13.73 -18.93
CA MET A 558 6.04 14.55 -18.11
C MET A 558 7.43 14.81 -18.71
N TYR A 559 7.70 14.43 -19.97
CA TYR A 559 9.01 14.66 -20.59
C TYR A 559 8.89 15.44 -21.89
N GLY A 560 8.95 16.78 -21.74
CA GLY A 560 8.87 17.71 -22.85
C GLY A 560 9.08 19.18 -22.46
N GLN A 561 9.93 19.49 -21.49
CA GLN A 561 10.49 20.84 -21.35
C GLN A 561 11.93 20.78 -20.81
N TYR A 562 12.88 20.77 -21.74
CA TYR A 562 14.20 21.35 -21.49
C TYR A 562 14.46 22.43 -22.51
N SER A 563 14.59 23.65 -22.00
CA SER A 563 14.93 24.88 -22.72
C SER A 563 16.40 24.84 -23.17
N LEU A 564 16.61 25.05 -24.47
CA LEU A 564 17.92 25.41 -25.03
C LEU A 564 18.25 26.89 -24.70
N PRO A 565 19.53 27.23 -24.48
CA PRO A 565 19.94 28.55 -24.00
C PRO A 565 19.95 29.58 -25.13
N TYR A 566 19.21 30.68 -24.95
CA TYR A 566 19.21 31.82 -25.89
C TYR A 566 20.18 32.91 -25.41
N ALA A 567 21.07 33.35 -26.31
CA ALA A 567 22.02 34.44 -26.10
C ALA A 567 21.31 35.83 -26.15
N PRO A 568 21.87 36.89 -25.53
CA PRO A 568 21.13 38.10 -25.18
C PRO A 568 21.27 39.22 -26.21
N SER A 569 20.20 40.01 -26.42
CA SER A 569 20.19 41.38 -26.99
C SER A 569 18.77 41.99 -26.95
N PRO A 570 18.57 43.33 -27.00
CA PRO A 570 18.59 44.19 -25.84
C PRO A 570 17.23 44.84 -25.51
N VAL A 571 17.21 45.40 -24.30
CA VAL A 571 16.16 46.09 -23.56
C VAL A 571 15.45 47.20 -24.36
N PHE A 572 14.11 47.21 -24.31
CA PHE A 572 13.31 48.43 -24.41
C PHE A 572 12.52 48.63 -23.11
N GLN A 573 12.84 49.72 -22.42
CA GLN A 573 12.23 50.18 -21.19
C GLN A 573 11.08 51.13 -21.55
N ASN A 574 9.91 50.98 -20.93
CA ASN A 574 9.01 52.13 -20.76
C ASN A 574 8.29 52.05 -19.39
N PRO A 575 8.12 53.18 -18.69
CA PRO A 575 7.93 53.22 -17.24
C PRO A 575 6.46 53.36 -16.83
N GLY A 576 6.14 52.81 -15.67
CA GLY A 576 4.95 53.24 -14.92
C GLY A 576 4.14 52.10 -14.31
N GLN A 577 4.61 51.55 -13.19
CA GLN A 577 3.76 51.17 -12.06
C GLN A 577 4.62 50.75 -10.85
N ALA A 578 4.30 51.28 -9.68
CA ALA A 578 5.00 51.01 -8.42
C ALA A 578 4.45 49.71 -7.77
N PRO A 579 5.29 48.81 -7.22
CA PRO A 579 4.81 47.66 -6.46
C PRO A 579 4.74 47.94 -4.94
N TYR A 580 3.68 47.43 -4.32
CA TYR A 580 3.42 47.42 -2.86
C TYR A 580 4.35 46.46 -2.09
N PRO A 581 4.65 46.72 -0.80
CA PRO A 581 5.55 45.86 -0.01
C PRO A 581 4.83 44.69 0.69
N ALA A 582 5.51 43.56 0.78
CA ALA A 582 5.10 42.36 1.52
C ALA A 582 5.63 42.37 2.98
N PRO A 583 4.94 41.74 3.96
CA PRO A 583 5.30 41.79 5.38
C PRO A 583 6.36 40.75 5.79
N GLN A 584 7.27 41.17 6.69
CA GLN A 584 8.35 40.39 7.29
C GLN A 584 7.88 39.46 8.42
N GLN A 585 8.51 38.29 8.53
CA GLN A 585 8.47 37.36 9.68
C GLN A 585 9.85 37.37 10.39
N PRO A 586 9.95 37.25 11.74
CA PRO A 586 11.22 37.33 12.46
C PRO A 586 11.91 35.97 12.61
N GLY A 587 13.22 35.91 12.32
CA GLY A 587 14.08 34.74 12.51
C GLY A 587 14.80 34.71 13.86
N TYR A 588 14.97 33.51 14.42
CA TYR A 588 15.77 33.21 15.62
C TYR A 588 17.25 32.91 15.26
N PRO A 589 18.23 33.28 16.10
CA PRO A 589 19.64 32.97 15.86
C PRO A 589 20.13 31.68 16.55
N PHE A 590 20.98 30.92 15.85
CA PHE A 590 21.77 29.79 16.37
C PHE A 590 23.14 30.26 16.91
N PRO A 591 23.71 29.64 17.98
CA PRO A 591 25.05 29.94 18.45
C PRO A 591 26.14 29.05 17.80
N GLN A 592 27.29 29.67 17.51
CA GLN A 592 28.50 29.03 16.98
C GLN A 592 29.32 28.28 18.06
N GLN A 593 30.02 27.23 17.65
CA GLN A 593 31.02 26.46 18.40
C GLN A 593 32.46 26.93 18.05
N PRO A 594 33.43 26.96 18.99
CA PRO A 594 34.80 27.39 18.70
C PRO A 594 35.74 26.24 18.28
N TYR A 595 36.65 26.57 17.37
CA TYR A 595 37.68 25.72 16.76
C TYR A 595 38.99 25.73 17.60
N TYR A 596 39.62 24.57 17.81
CA TYR A 596 40.97 24.44 18.39
C TYR A 596 41.97 23.95 17.33
N PRO A 597 43.21 24.47 17.29
CA PRO A 597 44.24 24.04 16.34
C PRO A 597 45.10 22.87 16.86
N GLN A 598 45.58 22.05 15.91
CA GLN A 598 46.44 20.87 16.09
C GLN A 598 47.84 21.18 16.66
N GLN A 599 48.36 20.21 17.43
CA GLN A 599 49.73 19.72 17.35
C GLN A 599 49.71 18.20 17.20
#